data_AF-A0A9D1LVM8-F1
#
_entry.id   AF-A0A9D1LVM8-F1
#
_cell.length_a   1.000
_cell.length_b   1.000
_cell.length_c   1.000
_cell.angle_alpha   90.00
_cell.angle_beta   90.00
_cell.angle_gamma   90.00
#
_symmetry.space_group_name_H-M   'P 1'
#
loop_
_entity.id
_entity.type
_entity.pdbx_description
1 polymer ?
#
loop_
_entity_poly.entity_id
_entity_poly.type
_entity_poly.pdbx_seq_one_letter_code
_entity_poly.pdbx_strand_id
1 'polypeptide(L)'
;MEKLFLNDGCVRIYFDNSKLQRVLHHVYDVEQDGRFMRINCTDGMYYIANLNNVALVELAPNMKQDKQKEAPRNSGTKEGKTCR
;
A
#
# COMPACT_ATOMS: atom_id res chain seq x y z
N MET A 1 -1.92 8.52 -20.42
CA MET A 1 -2.18 8.32 -18.98
C MET A 1 -1.11 7.38 -18.46
N GLU A 2 -0.27 7.86 -17.55
CA GLU A 2 0.82 7.07 -16.98
C GLU A 2 0.33 6.41 -15.69
N LYS A 3 0.60 5.12 -15.52
CA LYS A 3 0.11 4.32 -14.38
C LYS A 3 1.28 3.59 -13.72
N LEU A 4 1.37 3.70 -12.39
CA LEU A 4 2.37 3.03 -11.56
C LEU A 4 1.70 2.15 -10.51
N PHE A 5 2.09 0.88 -10.45
CA PHE A 5 1.61 -0.06 -9.43
C PHE A 5 2.49 -0.01 -8.19
N LEU A 6 1.86 0.03 -7.02
CA LEU A 6 2.52 0.07 -5.70
C LEU A 6 2.28 -1.19 -4.85
N ASN A 7 1.32 -2.04 -5.25
CA ASN A 7 1.05 -3.36 -4.66
C ASN A 7 0.88 -3.34 -3.13
N ASP A 8 -0.09 -2.58 -2.61
CA ASP A 8 -0.27 -2.34 -1.17
C ASP A 8 0.86 -1.49 -0.58
N GLY A 9 1.30 -0.48 -1.34
CA GLY A 9 2.34 0.46 -0.97
C GLY A 9 1.82 1.68 -0.21
N CYS A 10 2.65 2.71 -0.14
CA CYS A 10 2.35 3.96 0.54
C CYS A 10 2.65 5.15 -0.38
N VAL A 11 1.82 6.18 -0.30
CA VAL A 11 2.05 7.46 -0.99
C VAL A 11 2.06 8.58 0.02
N ARG A 12 3.07 9.45 -0.05
CA ARG A 12 3.16 10.67 0.74
C ARG A 12 3.14 11.88 -0.17
N ILE A 13 2.27 12.83 0.13
CA ILE A 13 2.07 14.06 -0.63
C ILE A 13 2.45 15.24 0.26
N TYR A 14 3.31 16.11 -0.26
CA TYR A 14 3.70 17.37 0.36
C TYR A 14 3.05 18.52 -0.41
N PHE A 15 2.25 19.35 0.27
CA PHE A 15 1.57 20.47 -0.39
C PHE A 15 2.39 21.76 -0.31
N ASP A 16 2.42 22.51 -1.41
CA ASP A 16 3.21 23.73 -1.54
C ASP A 16 2.91 24.75 -0.42
N ASN A 17 3.96 25.42 0.06
CA ASN A 17 3.87 26.49 1.05
C ASN A 17 3.14 26.14 2.36
N SER A 18 3.03 24.85 2.67
CA SER A 18 2.39 24.36 3.88
C SER A 18 3.27 23.33 4.58
N LYS A 19 3.13 23.23 5.91
CA LYS A 19 3.62 22.08 6.66
C LYS A 19 2.67 20.87 6.55
N LEU A 20 1.66 20.96 5.67
CA LEU A 20 0.66 19.92 5.51
C LEU A 20 1.24 18.83 4.61
N GLN A 21 1.14 17.60 5.11
CA GLN A 21 1.43 16.40 4.36
C GLN A 21 0.23 15.46 4.46
N ARG A 22 0.03 14.65 3.43
CA ARG A 22 -0.93 13.56 3.47
C ARG A 22 -0.23 12.24 3.18
N VAL A 23 -0.50 11.25 4.02
CA VAL A 23 0.01 9.89 3.86
C VAL A 23 -1.18 8.99 3.57
N LEU A 24 -1.09 8.23 2.49
CA LEU A 24 -2.06 7.22 2.08
C LEU A 24 -1.38 5.87 2.17
N HIS A 25 -1.94 4.99 2.99
CA HIS A 25 -1.51 3.61 3.13
C HIS A 25 -2.35 2.71 2.23
N HIS A 26 -1.88 1.49 2.01
CA HIS A 26 -2.60 0.48 1.25
C HIS A 26 -2.96 0.94 -0.16
N VAL A 27 -1.97 1.52 -0.85
CA VAL A 27 -2.15 2.03 -2.21
C VAL A 27 -1.85 0.91 -3.20
N TYR A 28 -2.81 0.62 -4.06
CA TYR A 28 -2.68 -0.38 -5.12
C TYR A 28 -1.94 0.19 -6.33
N ASP A 29 -2.40 1.34 -6.83
CA ASP A 29 -1.80 2.01 -7.98
C ASP A 29 -2.01 3.53 -7.94
N VAL A 30 -1.25 4.23 -8.77
CA VAL A 30 -1.35 5.66 -9.01
C VAL A 30 -1.45 5.90 -10.51
N GLU A 31 -2.39 6.77 -10.90
CA GLU A 31 -2.62 7.19 -12.28
C GLU A 31 -2.42 8.70 -12.38
N GLN A 32 -1.60 9.14 -13.33
CA GLN A 32 -1.41 10.56 -13.61
C GLN A 32 -2.00 10.93 -14.98
N ASP A 33 -2.82 11.97 -14.96
CA ASP A 33 -3.38 12.60 -16.16
C ASP A 33 -3.25 14.13 -16.08
N GLY A 34 -2.29 14.64 -16.85
CA GLY A 34 -1.93 16.05 -16.85
C GLY A 34 -1.57 16.55 -15.45
N ARG A 35 -2.43 17.41 -14.90
CA ARG A 35 -2.25 18.05 -13.58
C ARG A 35 -2.96 17.32 -12.45
N PHE A 36 -3.59 16.18 -12.72
CA PHE A 36 -4.28 15.39 -11.72
C PHE A 36 -3.56 14.07 -11.50
N MET A 37 -3.48 13.68 -10.23
CA MET A 37 -2.99 12.38 -9.82
C MET A 37 -4.09 11.68 -9.02
N ARG A 38 -4.52 10.52 -9.52
CA ARG A 38 -5.46 9.63 -8.85
C ARG A 38 -4.68 8.53 -8.15
N ILE A 39 -4.93 8.36 -6.86
CA ILE A 39 -4.27 7.37 -6.00
C ILE A 39 -5.34 6.37 -5.58
N ASN A 40 -5.24 5.14 -6.07
CA ASN A 40 -6.22 4.09 -5.85
C ASN A 40 -5.77 3.21 -4.68
N CYS A 41 -6.58 3.13 -3.63
CA CYS A 41 -6.33 2.31 -2.45
C CYS A 41 -6.92 0.90 -2.63
N THR A 42 -6.38 -0.08 -1.90
CA THR A 42 -6.80 -1.49 -1.99
C THR A 42 -8.20 -1.74 -1.43
N ASP A 43 -8.72 -0.83 -0.60
CA ASP A 43 -10.09 -0.87 -0.05
C ASP A 43 -11.16 -0.38 -1.05
N GLY A 44 -10.77 -0.02 -2.28
CA GLY A 44 -11.67 0.48 -3.31
C GLY A 44 -11.91 1.99 -3.26
N MET A 45 -11.33 2.70 -2.28
CA MET A 45 -11.36 4.15 -2.23
C MET A 45 -10.28 4.75 -3.14
N TYR A 46 -10.46 6.02 -3.52
CA TYR A 46 -9.44 6.76 -4.25
C TYR A 46 -9.30 8.18 -3.72
N TYR A 47 -8.11 8.73 -3.89
CA TYR A 47 -7.80 10.13 -3.62
C TYR A 47 -7.38 10.83 -4.91
N ILE A 48 -7.84 12.07 -5.11
CA ILE A 48 -7.42 12.91 -6.24
C ILE A 48 -6.61 14.09 -5.71
N ALA A 49 -5.38 14.23 -6.21
CA ALA A 49 -4.51 15.38 -5.96
C ALA A 49 -4.42 16.25 -7.21
N ASN A 50 -4.55 17.57 -7.02
CA ASN A 50 -4.20 18.56 -8.05
C ASN A 50 -2.72 18.94 -7.87
N LEU A 51 -1.90 18.61 -8.86
CA LEU A 51 -0.45 18.77 -8.84
C LEU A 51 0.00 20.23 -8.85
N ASN A 52 -0.87 21.21 -9.15
CA ASN A 52 -0.52 22.63 -9.04
C ASN A 52 -0.33 23.09 -7.58
N ASN A 53 -0.80 22.31 -6.60
CA ASN A 53 -0.73 22.64 -5.18
C ASN A 53 0.20 21.66 -4.43
N VAL A 54 0.96 20.84 -5.15
CA VAL A 54 1.79 19.76 -4.61
C VAL A 54 3.25 20.05 -4.91
N ALA A 55 4.05 20.16 -3.85
CA ALA A 55 5.49 20.35 -3.94
C ALA A 55 6.20 19.05 -4.36
N LEU A 56 5.79 17.93 -3.77
CA LEU A 56 6.44 16.63 -3.92
C LEU A 56 5.45 15.50 -3.65
N VAL A 57 5.60 14.41 -4.41
CA VAL A 57 4.97 13.12 -4.12
C VAL A 57 6.07 12.06 -3.97
N GLU A 58 6.08 11.38 -2.84
CA GLU A 58 6.92 10.21 -2.60
C GLU A 58 6.09 8.92 -2.72
N LEU A 59 6.59 7.99 -3.51
CA LEU A 59 5.95 6.71 -3.81
C LEU A 59 6.80 5.58 -3.21
N ALA A 60 6.22 4.82 -2.29
CA ALA A 60 6.90 3.70 -1.64
C ALA A 60 6.18 2.39 -2.02
N PRO A 61 6.61 1.71 -3.09
CA PRO A 61 6.04 0.42 -3.48
C PRO A 61 6.35 -0.63 -2.41
N ASN A 62 5.39 -1.50 -2.15
CA ASN A 62 5.63 -2.65 -1.30
C ASN A 62 6.33 -3.74 -2.13
N MET A 63 7.63 -3.91 -1.88
CA MET A 63 8.45 -4.94 -2.54
C MET A 63 8.46 -6.27 -1.79
N LYS A 64 7.60 -6.46 -0.77
CA LYS A 64 7.47 -7.77 -0.16
C LYS A 64 6.94 -8.73 -1.22
N GLN A 65 7.83 -9.56 -1.75
CA GLN A 65 7.42 -10.85 -2.28
C GLN A 65 6.62 -11.51 -1.16
N ASP A 66 5.34 -11.76 -1.37
CA ASP A 66 4.56 -12.61 -0.50
C ASP A 66 5.26 -13.98 -0.44
N LYS A 67 6.22 -14.12 0.49
CA LYS A 67 6.46 -15.38 1.15
C LYS A 67 5.23 -15.57 2.01
N GLN A 68 4.14 -15.98 1.37
CA GLN A 68 3.13 -16.80 1.99
C GLN A 68 3.91 -18.04 2.47
N LYS A 69 4.56 -17.93 3.63
CA LYS A 69 5.02 -19.09 4.37
C LYS A 69 3.73 -19.83 4.66
N GLU A 70 3.51 -20.91 3.92
CA GLU A 70 2.51 -21.91 4.27
C GLU A 70 2.53 -22.05 5.80
N ALA A 71 1.37 -21.84 6.42
CA ALA A 71 1.20 -22.12 7.83
C ALA A 71 1.78 -23.52 8.08
N PRO A 72 2.62 -23.71 9.13
CA PRO A 72 3.18 -25.02 9.39
C PRO A 72 2.02 -26.01 9.49
N ARG A 73 2.01 -26.98 8.56
CA ARG A 73 1.11 -28.13 8.63
C ARG A 73 1.27 -28.71 10.02
N ASN A 74 0.20 -28.65 10.83
CA ASN A 74 0.12 -29.35 12.10
C ASN A 74 0.40 -30.84 11.84
N SER A 75 1.66 -31.26 12.02
CA SER A 75 2.00 -32.66 12.23
C SER A 75 1.49 -33.01 13.61
N GLY A 76 0.27 -33.54 13.64
CA GLY A 76 -0.29 -34.17 14.83
C GLY A 76 0.60 -35.34 15.24
N THR A 77 1.40 -35.13 16.27
CA THR A 77 2.01 -36.20 17.05
C THR A 77 1.89 -35.80 18.52
N LYS A 78 0.79 -36.21 19.16
CA LYS A 78 0.77 -36.39 20.61
C LYS A 78 0.72 -37.89 20.87
N GLU A 79 1.91 -38.46 20.94
CA GLU A 79 2.13 -39.71 21.64
C GLU A 79 1.65 -39.57 23.09
N GLY A 80 0.91 -40.58 23.53
CA GLY A 80 0.86 -41.09 24.90
C GLY A 80 0.60 -40.11 26.04
N LYS A 81 -0.63 -40.12 26.57
CA LYS A 81 -0.87 -40.22 28.02
C LYS A 81 -2.26 -40.80 28.28
N THR A 82 -2.27 -42.09 28.58
CA THR A 82 -3.38 -42.80 29.25
C THR A 82 -3.50 -42.23 30.66
N CYS A 83 -4.66 -41.66 31.01
CA CYS A 83 -5.02 -41.39 32.39
C CYS A 83 -5.86 -42.56 32.93
N ARG A 84 -5.40 -43.16 34.03
CA ARG A 84 -6.23 -43.87 35.00
C ARG A 84 -6.48 -42.91 36.16
#